data_AF-A0A7J6GZ51-F1
#
_entry.id   AF-A0A7J6GZ51-F1
#
_cell.length_a   1.000
_cell.length_b   1.000
_cell.length_c   1.000
_cell.angle_alpha   90.00
_cell.angle_beta   90.00
_cell.angle_gamma   90.00
#
_symmetry.space_group_name_H-M   'P 1'
#
loop_
_entity.id
_entity.type
_entity.pdbx_description
1 polymer ?
#
loop_
_entity_poly.entity_id
_entity_poly.type
_entity_poly.pdbx_seq_one_letter_code
_entity_poly.pdbx_strand_id
1 'polypeptide(L)'
;MANDFQFFLCLLWKMWHCRNEFLHHRRVMAPASQIHAVADFLEQYQQHNTQQLPFKAPTAPTEPNNETSSGFQLKLSVDATQNVAANKTGLGFAIYNSHGDLVLTISSPWNGTQSALLMEAHALSFALSWESENRRMGTAPAQIPTSFGHELRACLRCRLVKTYDQFRESGCENCPFFKMDEDHERVVDCTTPNFNGIISVMDPTRSWAARWLRIGKFAPGCYTLAVSEALPEDLQNLCEDERVQYVPPKRV
;
A
#
# COMPACT_ATOMS: atom_id res chain seq x y z
N MET A 1 9.77 -29.27 13.58
CA MET A 1 10.62 -28.09 13.26
C MET A 1 9.86 -27.01 12.48
N ALA A 2 9.33 -27.25 11.27
CA ALA A 2 8.60 -26.21 10.52
C ALA A 2 7.30 -25.74 11.21
N ASN A 3 6.50 -26.68 11.74
CA ASN A 3 5.27 -26.35 12.49
C ASN A 3 5.54 -25.59 13.80
N ASP A 4 6.65 -25.89 14.49
CA ASP A 4 7.00 -25.24 15.76
C ASP A 4 7.38 -23.77 15.53
N PHE A 5 8.07 -23.49 14.42
CA PHE A 5 8.42 -22.12 14.04
C PHE A 5 7.18 -21.31 13.61
N GLN A 6 6.27 -21.90 12.83
CA GLN A 6 5.01 -21.26 12.47
C GLN A 6 4.15 -20.95 13.71
N PHE A 7 4.06 -21.91 14.63
CA PHE A 7 3.36 -21.72 15.90
C PHE A 7 3.95 -20.57 16.72
N PHE A 8 5.29 -20.52 16.82
CA PHE A 8 5.99 -19.45 17.51
C PHE A 8 5.68 -18.06 16.89
N LEU A 9 5.69 -17.94 15.56
CA LEU A 9 5.35 -16.68 14.89
C LEU A 9 3.90 -16.26 15.15
N CYS A 10 2.95 -17.19 15.05
CA CYS A 10 1.54 -16.92 15.35
C CYS A 10 1.34 -16.52 16.82
N LEU A 11 2.12 -17.09 17.75
CA LEU A 11 2.09 -16.73 19.15
C LEU A 11 2.59 -15.29 19.39
N LEU A 12 3.70 -14.90 18.77
CA LEU A 12 4.21 -13.52 18.84
C LEU A 12 3.19 -12.52 18.31
N TRP A 13 2.55 -12.83 17.18
CA TRP A 13 1.47 -12.01 16.62
C TRP A 13 0.28 -11.91 17.58
N LYS A 14 -0.15 -13.03 18.18
CA LYS A 14 -1.28 -13.04 19.12
C LYS A 14 -0.98 -12.22 20.38
N MET A 15 0.23 -12.31 20.91
CA MET A 15 0.67 -11.49 22.04
C MET A 15 0.63 -9.99 21.70
N TRP A 16 1.14 -9.60 20.53
CA TRP A 16 1.06 -8.22 20.05
C TRP A 16 -0.40 -7.75 19.89
N HIS A 17 -1.26 -8.58 19.30
CA HIS A 17 -2.67 -8.28 19.12
C HIS A 17 -3.40 -8.12 20.46
N CYS A 18 -3.22 -9.03 21.41
CA CYS A 18 -3.82 -8.95 22.74
C CYS A 18 -3.33 -7.71 23.51
N ARG A 19 -2.05 -7.34 23.38
CA ARG A 19 -1.53 -6.09 23.93
C ARG A 19 -2.27 -4.88 23.36
N ASN A 20 -2.49 -4.84 22.05
CA ASN A 20 -3.18 -3.71 21.41
C ASN A 20 -4.68 -3.68 21.75
N GLU A 21 -5.36 -4.82 21.81
CA GLU A 21 -6.74 -4.91 22.30
C GLU A 21 -6.87 -4.38 23.73
N PHE A 22 -5.88 -4.63 24.59
CA PHE A 22 -5.85 -4.05 25.93
C PHE A 22 -5.63 -2.53 25.90
N LEU A 23 -4.66 -2.05 25.10
CA LEU A 23 -4.34 -0.62 25.03
C LEU A 23 -5.50 0.22 24.45
N HIS A 24 -6.21 -0.28 23.45
CA HIS A 24 -7.24 0.47 22.73
C HIS A 24 -8.66 0.18 23.21
N HIS A 25 -8.93 -1.03 23.72
CA HIS A 25 -10.27 -1.49 24.04
C HIS A 25 -10.41 -2.03 25.47
N ARG A 26 -9.35 -1.98 26.28
CA ARG A 26 -9.30 -2.53 27.65
C ARG A 26 -9.71 -4.00 27.74
N ARG A 27 -9.59 -4.74 26.64
CA ARG A 27 -9.91 -6.17 26.59
C ARG A 27 -8.71 -6.99 27.00
N VAL A 28 -8.94 -7.96 27.88
CA VAL A 28 -7.90 -8.86 28.40
C VAL A 28 -8.24 -10.29 27.98
N MET A 29 -7.23 -11.00 27.49
CA MET A 29 -7.32 -12.43 27.21
C MET A 29 -6.37 -13.20 28.11
N ALA A 30 -6.86 -14.27 28.74
CA ALA A 30 -6.03 -15.13 29.57
C ALA A 30 -4.90 -15.78 28.73
N PRO A 31 -3.67 -15.92 29.26
CA PRO A 31 -2.54 -16.47 28.52
C PRO A 31 -2.82 -17.86 27.92
N ALA A 32 -3.48 -18.75 28.69
CA ALA A 32 -3.87 -20.07 28.21
C ALA A 32 -4.80 -19.99 26.98
N SER A 33 -5.74 -19.05 26.96
CA SER A 33 -6.65 -18.83 25.83
C SER A 33 -5.92 -18.27 24.60
N GLN A 34 -4.82 -17.53 24.78
CA GLN A 34 -4.01 -17.06 23.66
C GLN A 34 -3.30 -18.22 22.96
N ILE A 35 -2.75 -19.17 23.72
CA ILE A 35 -2.08 -20.36 23.20
C ILE A 35 -3.06 -21.24 22.41
N HIS A 36 -4.24 -21.53 22.98
CA HIS A 36 -5.27 -22.31 22.29
C HIS A 36 -5.73 -21.62 21.00
N ALA A 37 -6.01 -20.31 21.05
CA ALA A 37 -6.43 -19.57 19.87
C ALA A 37 -5.37 -19.58 18.74
N VAL A 38 -4.09 -19.65 19.09
CA VAL A 38 -2.99 -19.76 18.12
C VAL A 38 -2.93 -21.16 17.50
N ALA A 39 -3.10 -22.20 18.31
CA ALA A 39 -3.18 -23.58 17.83
C ALA A 39 -4.34 -23.75 16.84
N ASP A 40 -5.54 -23.32 17.26
CA ASP A 40 -6.75 -23.40 16.44
C ASP A 40 -6.61 -22.63 15.13
N PHE A 41 -6.04 -21.42 15.19
CA PHE A 41 -5.79 -20.59 14.01
C PHE A 41 -4.84 -21.26 13.02
N LEU A 42 -3.74 -21.83 13.51
CA LEU A 42 -2.75 -22.48 12.66
C LEU A 42 -3.31 -23.74 12.01
N GLU A 43 -4.08 -24.52 12.77
CA GLU A 43 -4.77 -25.71 12.25
C GLU A 43 -5.77 -25.32 11.16
N GLN A 44 -6.62 -24.32 11.40
CA GLN A 44 -7.57 -23.81 10.41
C GLN A 44 -6.86 -23.32 9.15
N TYR A 45 -5.76 -22.59 9.30
CA TYR A 45 -4.96 -22.07 8.19
C TYR A 45 -4.37 -23.21 7.35
N GLN A 46 -3.81 -24.22 7.99
CA GLN A 46 -3.25 -25.40 7.31
C GLN A 46 -4.35 -26.19 6.59
N GLN A 47 -5.50 -26.40 7.23
CA GLN A 47 -6.64 -27.09 6.61
C GLN A 47 -7.14 -26.35 5.36
N HIS A 48 -7.29 -25.01 5.43
CA HIS A 48 -7.73 -24.20 4.29
C HIS A 48 -6.74 -24.20 3.13
N ASN A 49 -5.44 -24.12 3.42
CA ASN A 49 -4.41 -24.15 2.37
C ASN A 49 -4.16 -25.54 1.80
N THR A 50 -4.48 -26.61 2.54
CA THR A 50 -4.43 -27.99 2.02
C THR A 50 -5.61 -28.28 1.08
N GLN A 51 -6.74 -27.57 1.27
CA GLN A 51 -7.94 -27.69 0.42
C GLN A 51 -7.93 -26.80 -0.82
N GLN A 52 -6.95 -25.90 -0.96
CA GLN A 52 -6.69 -25.24 -2.24
C GLN A 52 -6.09 -26.27 -3.20
N LEU A 53 -6.95 -26.92 -4.00
CA LEU A 53 -6.53 -27.56 -5.24
C LEU A 53 -5.64 -26.57 -6.01
N PRO A 54 -4.56 -27.03 -6.68
CA PRO A 54 -3.74 -26.15 -7.49
C PRO A 54 -4.68 -25.39 -8.43
N PHE A 55 -4.64 -24.07 -8.37
CA PHE A 55 -5.45 -23.20 -9.20
C PHE A 55 -5.29 -23.64 -10.66
N LYS A 56 -6.28 -24.38 -11.18
CA LYS A 56 -6.40 -24.59 -12.62
C LYS A 56 -6.95 -23.28 -13.13
N ALA A 57 -6.08 -22.47 -13.71
CA ALA A 57 -6.50 -21.30 -14.45
C ALA A 57 -7.67 -21.70 -15.38
N PRO A 58 -8.79 -20.97 -15.39
CA PRO A 58 -9.85 -21.26 -16.33
C PRO A 58 -9.28 -21.08 -17.74
N THR A 59 -9.11 -22.16 -18.48
CA THR A 59 -8.97 -22.10 -19.93
C THR A 59 -10.34 -21.72 -20.50
N ALA A 60 -10.64 -20.42 -20.47
CA ALA A 60 -11.66 -19.89 -21.35
C ALA A 60 -11.17 -20.08 -22.81
N PRO A 61 -12.03 -20.47 -23.75
CA PRO A 61 -11.68 -20.44 -25.16
C PRO A 61 -11.35 -18.99 -25.53
N THR A 62 -10.11 -18.76 -25.94
CA THR A 62 -9.68 -17.50 -26.52
C THR A 62 -10.35 -17.34 -27.88
N GLU A 63 -11.53 -16.71 -27.91
CA GLU A 63 -11.98 -16.07 -29.14
C GLU A 63 -11.17 -14.78 -29.32
N PRO A 64 -10.51 -14.58 -30.47
CA PRO A 64 -9.77 -13.36 -30.73
C PRO A 64 -10.78 -12.24 -31.00
N ASN A 65 -11.10 -11.44 -29.98
CA ASN A 65 -11.75 -10.15 -30.19
C ASN A 65 -10.77 -9.22 -30.90
N ASN A 66 -10.90 -9.16 -32.22
CA ASN A 66 -10.40 -8.06 -33.04
C ASN A 66 -11.27 -6.82 -32.75
N GLU A 67 -10.98 -6.11 -31.67
CA GLU A 67 -11.43 -4.73 -31.51
C GLU A 67 -10.23 -3.77 -31.62
N THR A 68 -10.33 -2.91 -32.63
CA THR A 68 -9.36 -1.92 -33.07
C THR A 68 -9.07 -0.85 -32.01
N SER A 69 -7.82 -0.40 -32.05
CA SER A 69 -7.17 0.67 -31.29
C SER A 69 -8.08 1.81 -30.81
N SER A 70 -8.18 1.95 -29.48
CA SER A 70 -8.37 3.24 -28.84
C SER A 70 -7.37 3.36 -27.68
N GLY A 71 -6.72 4.52 -27.54
CA GLY A 71 -5.50 4.74 -26.76
C GLY A 71 -5.62 4.68 -25.23
N PHE A 72 -6.61 3.96 -24.68
CA PHE A 72 -6.72 3.68 -23.25
C PHE A 72 -6.91 2.20 -23.03
N GLN A 73 -5.86 1.56 -22.53
CA GLN A 73 -5.70 0.12 -22.55
C GLN A 73 -5.64 -0.42 -21.11
N LEU A 74 -6.62 -0.03 -20.29
CA LEU A 74 -6.79 -0.50 -18.91
C LEU A 74 -8.05 -1.36 -18.80
N LYS A 75 -7.97 -2.46 -18.05
CA LYS A 75 -9.10 -3.33 -17.72
C LYS A 75 -9.46 -3.15 -16.24
N LEU A 76 -10.71 -2.83 -15.94
CA LEU A 76 -11.25 -2.80 -14.58
C LEU A 76 -12.01 -4.10 -14.30
N SER A 77 -11.65 -4.78 -13.23
CA SER A 77 -12.38 -5.92 -12.66
C SER A 77 -12.93 -5.52 -11.30
N VAL A 78 -14.16 -5.90 -10.97
CA VAL A 78 -14.78 -5.61 -9.67
C VAL A 78 -15.29 -6.90 -9.03
N ASP A 79 -15.30 -6.94 -7.70
CA ASP A 79 -15.81 -8.06 -6.93
C ASP A 79 -16.53 -7.60 -5.67
N ALA A 80 -17.39 -8.47 -5.13
CA ALA A 80 -18.03 -8.25 -3.84
C ALA A 80 -18.07 -9.55 -3.04
N THR A 81 -17.48 -9.54 -1.85
CA THR A 81 -17.46 -10.69 -0.94
C THR A 81 -18.40 -10.44 0.24
N GLN A 82 -19.45 -11.25 0.36
CA GLN A 82 -20.48 -11.09 1.38
C GLN A 82 -20.27 -12.02 2.58
N ASN A 83 -20.38 -11.46 3.78
CA ASN A 83 -20.57 -12.21 5.03
C ASN A 83 -22.01 -11.99 5.52
N VAL A 84 -22.89 -12.91 5.14
CA VAL A 84 -24.34 -12.85 5.45
C VAL A 84 -24.59 -12.92 6.95
N ALA A 85 -23.84 -13.75 7.68
CA ALA A 85 -23.99 -13.89 9.13
C ALA A 85 -23.66 -12.60 9.89
N ALA A 86 -22.65 -11.87 9.44
CA ALA A 86 -22.23 -10.60 10.03
C ALA A 86 -22.92 -9.37 9.44
N ASN A 87 -23.78 -9.54 8.43
CA ASN A 87 -24.38 -8.47 7.64
C ASN A 87 -23.34 -7.45 7.11
N LYS A 88 -22.24 -7.96 6.54
CA LYS A 88 -21.13 -7.16 6.03
C LYS A 88 -20.76 -7.61 4.63
N THR A 89 -20.33 -6.69 3.80
CA THR A 89 -19.79 -6.96 2.47
C THR A 89 -18.46 -6.25 2.29
N GLY A 90 -17.49 -6.90 1.68
CA GLY A 90 -16.31 -6.24 1.12
C GLY A 90 -16.55 -5.97 -0.36
N LEU A 91 -16.39 -4.72 -0.79
CA LEU A 91 -16.40 -4.34 -2.20
C LEU A 91 -14.96 -4.18 -2.66
N GLY A 92 -14.60 -4.76 -3.79
CA GLY A 92 -13.25 -4.77 -4.32
C GLY A 92 -13.21 -4.36 -5.79
N PHE A 93 -12.08 -3.79 -6.21
CA PHE A 93 -11.76 -3.68 -7.62
C PHE A 93 -10.26 -3.77 -7.88
N ALA A 94 -9.94 -4.16 -9.11
CA ALA A 94 -8.60 -4.30 -9.64
C ALA A 94 -8.50 -3.66 -11.03
N ILE A 95 -7.41 -2.93 -11.30
CA ILE A 95 -7.09 -2.37 -12.60
C ILE A 95 -5.90 -3.12 -13.17
N TYR A 96 -5.97 -3.50 -14.45
CA TYR A 96 -4.90 -4.16 -15.19
C TYR A 96 -4.48 -3.31 -16.38
N ASN A 97 -3.20 -3.39 -16.77
CA ASN A 97 -2.71 -2.80 -18.01
C ASN A 97 -3.03 -3.69 -19.23
N SER A 98 -2.59 -3.26 -20.40
CA SER A 98 -2.78 -3.99 -21.67
C SER A 98 -2.00 -5.28 -21.78
N HIS A 99 -0.94 -5.43 -21.00
CA HIS A 99 -0.16 -6.66 -20.90
C HIS A 99 -0.81 -7.67 -19.94
N GLY A 100 -1.87 -7.27 -19.24
CA GLY A 100 -2.54 -8.08 -18.22
C GLY A 100 -1.91 -7.98 -16.83
N ASP A 101 -0.94 -7.10 -16.64
CA ASP A 101 -0.32 -6.88 -15.33
C ASP A 101 -1.26 -6.09 -14.43
N LEU A 102 -1.26 -6.44 -13.15
CA LEU A 102 -2.04 -5.76 -12.13
C LEU A 102 -1.42 -4.40 -11.78
N VAL A 103 -2.20 -3.33 -11.95
CA VAL A 103 -1.79 -1.94 -11.70
C VAL A 103 -2.20 -1.50 -10.29
N LEU A 104 -3.43 -1.80 -9.88
CA LEU A 104 -4.01 -1.32 -8.63
C LEU A 104 -5.09 -2.28 -8.13
N THR A 105 -5.15 -2.49 -6.82
CA THR A 105 -6.29 -3.12 -6.15
C THR A 105 -6.76 -2.28 -4.98
N ILE A 106 -8.08 -2.17 -4.83
CA ILE A 106 -8.70 -1.43 -3.73
C ILE A 106 -9.83 -2.27 -3.18
N SER A 107 -10.01 -2.21 -1.86
CA SER A 107 -11.19 -2.78 -1.21
C SER A 107 -11.75 -1.81 -0.18
N SER A 108 -13.07 -1.84 0.00
CA SER A 108 -13.77 -1.09 1.04
C SER A 108 -14.80 -1.98 1.73
N PRO A 109 -14.89 -1.91 3.08
CA PRO A 109 -16.00 -2.52 3.78
C PRO A 109 -17.29 -1.75 3.50
N TRP A 110 -18.39 -2.48 3.42
CA TRP A 110 -19.75 -1.98 3.29
C TRP A 110 -20.65 -2.71 4.30
N ASN A 111 -21.55 -1.96 4.93
CA ASN A 111 -22.49 -2.54 5.90
C ASN A 111 -23.76 -2.95 5.18
N GLY A 112 -24.14 -4.21 5.34
CA GLY A 112 -25.25 -4.81 4.63
C GLY A 112 -24.83 -5.98 3.75
N THR A 113 -25.82 -6.72 3.30
CA THR A 113 -25.73 -7.74 2.25
C THR A 113 -26.93 -7.61 1.32
N GLN A 114 -26.76 -7.91 0.04
CA GLN A 114 -27.83 -7.85 -0.96
C GLN A 114 -27.67 -8.98 -2.00
N SER A 115 -28.50 -8.98 -3.04
CA SER A 115 -28.36 -9.92 -4.15
C SER A 115 -27.01 -9.74 -4.85
N ALA A 116 -26.45 -10.83 -5.39
CA ALA A 116 -25.14 -10.81 -6.04
C ALA A 116 -25.04 -9.73 -7.13
N LEU A 117 -26.07 -9.61 -7.98
CA LEU A 117 -26.13 -8.59 -9.04
C LEU A 117 -26.05 -7.16 -8.49
N LEU A 118 -26.73 -6.90 -7.37
CA LEU A 118 -26.73 -5.57 -6.77
C LEU A 118 -25.41 -5.28 -6.07
N MET A 119 -24.75 -6.30 -5.52
CA MET A 119 -23.41 -6.17 -4.94
C MET A 119 -22.32 -5.95 -5.99
N GLU A 120 -22.42 -6.61 -7.15
CA GLU A 120 -21.58 -6.31 -8.32
C GLU A 120 -21.78 -4.86 -8.80
N ALA A 121 -23.03 -4.40 -8.88
CA ALA A 121 -23.34 -3.01 -9.23
C ALA A 121 -22.78 -2.02 -8.19
N HIS A 122 -22.85 -2.35 -6.90
CA HIS A 122 -22.25 -1.56 -5.83
C HIS A 122 -20.72 -1.55 -5.90
N ALA A 123 -20.07 -2.67 -6.22
CA ALA A 123 -18.62 -2.74 -6.40
C ALA A 123 -18.16 -1.88 -7.60
N LEU A 124 -18.93 -1.90 -8.70
CA LEU A 124 -18.69 -1.03 -9.85
C LEU A 124 -18.89 0.45 -9.50
N SER A 125 -19.96 0.79 -8.80
CA SER A 125 -20.22 2.15 -8.34
C SER A 125 -19.12 2.64 -7.40
N PHE A 126 -18.64 1.78 -6.50
CA PHE A 126 -17.50 2.07 -5.63
C PHE A 126 -16.23 2.37 -6.44
N ALA A 127 -15.88 1.51 -7.41
CA ALA A 127 -14.72 1.70 -8.28
C ALA A 127 -14.76 3.02 -9.06
N LEU A 128 -15.91 3.38 -9.63
CA LEU A 128 -16.09 4.64 -10.37
C LEU A 128 -16.11 5.86 -9.43
N SER A 129 -16.69 5.73 -8.24
CA SER A 129 -16.71 6.81 -7.25
C SER A 129 -15.32 7.10 -6.68
N TRP A 130 -14.47 6.07 -6.55
CA TRP A 130 -13.08 6.22 -6.12
C TRP A 130 -12.30 7.17 -7.02
N GLU A 131 -12.49 7.07 -8.33
CA GLU A 131 -11.86 7.97 -9.31
C GLU A 131 -12.28 9.43 -9.10
N SER A 132 -13.55 9.66 -8.69
CA SER A 132 -14.09 10.99 -8.41
C SER A 132 -13.64 11.57 -7.06
N GLU A 133 -13.43 10.73 -6.05
CA GLU A 133 -13.06 11.12 -4.69
C GLU A 133 -11.55 11.38 -4.56
N ASN A 134 -10.73 10.65 -5.32
CA ASN A 134 -9.30 10.94 -5.46
C ASN A 134 -9.03 12.26 -6.22
N ARG A 135 -9.96 12.73 -7.08
CA ARG A 135 -9.90 14.09 -7.66
C ARG A 135 -10.17 15.19 -6.62
N ARG A 136 -10.85 14.88 -5.51
CA ARG A 136 -11.15 15.83 -4.43
C ARG A 136 -10.08 15.87 -3.34
N MET A 137 -9.29 14.81 -3.20
CA MET A 137 -8.04 14.81 -2.45
C MET A 137 -6.97 15.52 -3.30
N GLY A 138 -6.72 16.80 -3.04
CA GLY A 138 -5.96 17.72 -3.90
C GLY A 138 -4.47 17.43 -4.13
N THR A 139 -4.05 16.16 -4.23
CA THR A 139 -2.70 15.79 -4.66
C THR A 139 -2.76 14.45 -5.38
N ALA A 140 -2.36 14.43 -6.65
CA ALA A 140 -2.26 13.19 -7.43
C ALA A 140 -1.34 12.17 -6.72
N PRO A 141 -1.60 10.86 -6.83
CA PRO A 141 -0.72 9.85 -6.27
C PRO A 141 0.68 9.95 -6.90
N ALA A 142 1.72 9.74 -6.09
CA ALA A 142 3.08 9.62 -6.56
C ALA A 142 3.26 8.32 -7.36
N GLN A 143 4.22 8.32 -8.29
CA GLN A 143 4.54 7.12 -9.06
C GLN A 143 4.99 5.98 -8.15
N ILE A 144 4.48 4.78 -8.40
CA ILE A 144 4.87 3.55 -7.71
C ILE A 144 6.25 3.13 -8.22
N PRO A 145 7.17 2.65 -7.36
CA PRO A 145 8.42 2.07 -7.82
C PRO A 145 8.20 1.00 -8.90
N THR A 146 8.88 1.14 -10.04
CA THR A 146 8.78 0.17 -11.16
C THR A 146 9.52 -1.13 -10.88
N SER A 147 10.33 -1.17 -9.82
CA SER A 147 11.10 -2.33 -9.41
C SER A 147 11.45 -2.26 -7.92
N PHE A 148 11.85 -3.40 -7.34
CA PHE A 148 12.12 -3.54 -5.90
C PHE A 148 13.59 -3.92 -5.61
N GLY A 149 14.50 -3.53 -6.50
CA GLY A 149 15.93 -3.83 -6.43
C GLY A 149 16.80 -2.74 -5.77
N HIS A 150 18.11 -2.82 -6.01
CA HIS A 150 19.11 -1.87 -5.50
C HIS A 150 18.99 -0.47 -6.12
N GLU A 151 18.21 -0.32 -7.18
CA GLU A 151 17.90 0.97 -7.83
C GLU A 151 16.93 1.85 -7.04
N LEU A 152 16.32 1.33 -5.97
CA LEU A 152 15.44 2.10 -5.11
C LEU A 152 16.19 3.17 -4.33
N ARG A 153 15.58 4.36 -4.27
CA ARG A 153 16.08 5.48 -3.49
C ARG A 153 14.95 6.11 -2.70
N ALA A 154 15.27 6.67 -1.54
CA ALA A 154 14.35 7.44 -0.73
C ALA A 154 14.74 8.91 -0.76
N CYS A 155 13.77 9.80 -0.99
CA CYS A 155 13.97 11.23 -0.85
C CYS A 155 14.31 11.58 0.60
N LEU A 156 15.44 12.26 0.82
CA LEU A 156 15.95 12.62 2.14
C LEU A 156 15.04 13.61 2.89
N ARG A 157 14.15 14.31 2.17
CA ARG A 157 13.17 15.22 2.76
C ARG A 157 11.83 14.55 3.06
N CYS A 158 11.15 14.06 2.03
CA CYS A 158 9.76 13.60 2.15
C CYS A 158 9.63 12.08 2.36
N ARG A 159 10.73 11.33 2.24
CA ARG A 159 10.80 9.86 2.35
C ARG A 159 10.10 9.08 1.25
N LEU A 160 9.65 9.74 0.19
CA LEU A 160 9.09 9.06 -0.98
C LEU A 160 10.13 8.12 -1.58
N VAL A 161 9.71 6.91 -1.93
CA VAL A 161 10.55 5.87 -2.53
C VAL A 161 10.15 5.67 -3.98
N LYS A 162 11.13 5.80 -4.88
CA LYS A 162 11.04 5.57 -6.34
C LYS A 162 12.38 4.97 -6.80
N THR A 163 12.46 4.50 -8.04
CA THR A 163 13.76 4.15 -8.63
C THR A 163 14.57 5.41 -8.95
N TYR A 164 15.88 5.27 -9.10
CA TYR A 164 16.75 6.36 -9.58
C TYR A 164 16.22 6.98 -10.88
N ASP A 165 15.91 6.15 -11.87
CA ASP A 165 15.40 6.62 -13.17
C ASP A 165 14.08 7.38 -13.03
N GLN A 166 13.17 6.92 -12.17
CA GLN A 166 11.92 7.63 -11.93
C GLN A 166 12.13 9.00 -11.26
N PHE A 167 13.10 9.16 -10.36
CA PHE A 167 13.45 10.49 -9.84
C PHE A 167 14.10 11.37 -10.92
N ARG A 168 14.94 10.79 -11.77
CA ARG A 168 15.58 11.49 -12.88
C ARG A 168 14.59 11.98 -13.94
N GLU A 169 13.56 11.19 -14.22
CA GLU A 169 12.61 11.46 -15.31
C GLU A 169 11.47 12.39 -14.89
N SER A 170 10.96 12.25 -13.67
CA SER A 170 9.76 12.98 -13.22
C SER A 170 9.92 13.69 -11.88
N GLY A 171 11.12 13.66 -11.29
CA GLY A 171 11.39 14.30 -10.02
C GLY A 171 10.66 13.66 -8.84
N CYS A 172 10.48 14.46 -7.78
CA CYS A 172 9.73 14.07 -6.59
C CYS A 172 8.44 14.87 -6.49
N GLU A 173 7.32 14.15 -6.43
CA GLU A 173 5.96 14.70 -6.42
C GLU A 173 5.69 15.56 -5.16
N ASN A 174 6.41 15.30 -4.07
CA ASN A 174 6.30 16.07 -2.82
C ASN A 174 7.35 17.20 -2.69
N CYS A 175 8.38 17.19 -3.56
CA CYS A 175 9.51 18.10 -3.51
C CYS A 175 9.90 18.61 -4.91
N PRO A 176 8.97 19.20 -5.69
CA PRO A 176 9.24 19.64 -7.05
C PRO A 176 10.33 20.73 -7.12
N PHE A 177 10.50 21.49 -6.05
CA PHE A 177 11.54 22.53 -5.93
C PHE A 177 12.98 22.00 -5.95
N PHE A 178 13.20 20.69 -5.75
CA PHE A 178 14.52 20.10 -5.98
C PHE A 178 14.86 20.00 -7.48
N LYS A 179 13.88 20.05 -8.39
CA LYS A 179 14.09 20.07 -9.84
C LYS A 179 14.97 18.92 -10.36
N MET A 180 14.78 17.73 -9.82
CA MET A 180 15.56 16.53 -10.18
C MET A 180 15.34 16.05 -11.63
N ASP A 181 14.23 16.48 -12.25
CA ASP A 181 13.88 16.26 -13.65
C ASP A 181 14.62 17.20 -14.60
N GLU A 182 14.97 18.41 -14.14
CA GLU A 182 15.79 19.38 -14.87
C GLU A 182 17.30 19.18 -14.62
N ASP A 183 17.68 18.86 -13.38
CA ASP A 183 19.05 18.71 -12.90
C ASP A 183 19.25 17.33 -12.28
N HIS A 184 19.75 16.40 -13.11
CA HIS A 184 19.85 14.98 -12.77
C HIS A 184 20.92 14.69 -11.71
N GLU A 185 21.91 15.57 -11.55
CA GLU A 185 22.94 15.43 -10.51
C GLU A 185 22.30 15.51 -9.12
N ARG A 186 21.25 16.34 -8.97
CA ARG A 186 20.50 16.48 -7.70
C ARG A 186 19.79 15.22 -7.25
N VAL A 187 19.54 14.24 -8.13
CA VAL A 187 18.93 12.97 -7.72
C VAL A 187 19.79 12.32 -6.64
N VAL A 188 21.11 12.31 -6.82
CA VAL A 188 22.03 11.69 -5.86
C VAL A 188 22.09 12.48 -4.56
N ASP A 189 22.08 13.82 -4.62
CA ASP A 189 22.19 14.68 -3.44
C ASP A 189 20.90 14.77 -2.62
N CYS A 190 19.74 14.62 -3.26
CA CYS A 190 18.44 14.72 -2.61
C CYS A 190 17.88 13.37 -2.14
N THR A 191 18.50 12.24 -2.52
CA THR A 191 17.97 10.90 -2.27
C THR A 191 19.06 9.92 -1.84
N THR A 192 18.72 8.89 -1.07
CA THR A 192 19.66 7.85 -0.62
C THR A 192 19.17 6.44 -0.94
N PRO A 193 20.05 5.49 -1.31
CA PRO A 193 19.72 4.07 -1.35
C PRO A 193 19.69 3.45 0.06
N ASN A 194 20.26 4.12 1.08
CA ASN A 194 20.39 3.61 2.44
C ASN A 194 19.18 3.99 3.30
N PHE A 195 18.07 3.30 3.09
CA PHE A 195 16.84 3.49 3.87
C PHE A 195 16.35 2.18 4.47
N ASN A 196 15.47 2.26 5.48
CA ASN A 196 14.94 1.08 6.16
C ASN A 196 13.42 0.96 5.97
N GLY A 197 13.01 -0.18 5.42
CA GLY A 197 11.61 -0.53 5.23
C GLY A 197 10.87 0.35 4.23
N ILE A 198 9.75 -0.18 3.71
CA ILE A 198 8.85 0.52 2.81
C ILE A 198 7.43 0.42 3.38
N ILE A 199 6.67 1.49 3.25
CA ILE A 199 5.25 1.56 3.53
C ILE A 199 4.51 2.17 2.34
N SER A 200 3.49 1.48 1.85
CA SER A 200 2.57 2.02 0.84
C SER A 200 1.40 2.69 1.55
N VAL A 201 1.18 3.97 1.26
CA VAL A 201 0.15 4.79 1.91
C VAL A 201 -0.87 5.22 0.87
N MET A 202 -2.10 4.69 0.98
CA MET A 202 -3.20 5.03 0.07
C MET A 202 -3.92 6.32 0.48
N ASP A 203 -4.10 6.54 1.79
CA ASP A 203 -4.71 7.76 2.35
C ASP A 203 -3.83 8.32 3.48
N PRO A 204 -2.89 9.22 3.15
CA PRO A 204 -1.98 9.82 4.12
C PRO A 204 -2.72 10.64 5.20
N THR A 205 -3.84 11.27 4.87
CA THR A 205 -4.54 12.17 5.78
C THR A 205 -5.25 11.43 6.91
N ARG A 206 -5.76 10.23 6.64
CA ARG A 206 -6.49 9.40 7.62
C ARG A 206 -5.61 8.35 8.29
N SER A 207 -4.46 7.99 7.69
CA SER A 207 -3.57 6.95 8.22
C SER A 207 -2.86 7.38 9.52
N TRP A 208 -3.01 6.58 10.57
CA TRP A 208 -2.21 6.74 11.79
C TRP A 208 -0.72 6.56 11.53
N ALA A 209 -0.33 5.57 10.72
CA ALA A 209 1.06 5.32 10.37
C ALA A 209 1.67 6.52 9.60
N ALA A 210 0.91 7.11 8.68
CA ALA A 210 1.34 8.30 7.95
C ALA A 210 1.54 9.51 8.87
N ARG A 211 0.64 9.73 9.84
CA ARG A 211 0.81 10.77 10.87
C ARG A 211 2.03 10.51 11.74
N TRP A 212 2.22 9.28 12.20
CA TRP A 212 3.38 8.88 13.01
C TRP A 212 4.70 9.15 12.27
N LEU A 213 4.75 8.83 10.98
CA LEU A 213 5.91 9.05 10.11
C LEU A 213 6.02 10.49 9.58
N ARG A 214 5.10 11.39 9.94
CA ARG A 214 5.01 12.79 9.46
C ARG A 214 4.87 12.93 7.93
N ILE A 215 4.32 11.92 7.27
CA ILE A 215 4.03 11.89 5.83
C ILE A 215 2.54 12.11 5.52
N GLY A 216 1.71 12.41 6.53
CA GLY A 216 0.26 12.56 6.36
C GLY A 216 -0.21 13.74 5.49
N LYS A 217 0.70 14.64 5.12
CA LYS A 217 0.46 15.78 4.21
C LYS A 217 0.96 15.55 2.78
N PHE A 218 1.59 14.41 2.51
CA PHE A 218 2.19 14.09 1.22
C PHE A 218 1.23 13.31 0.33
N ALA A 219 1.59 13.15 -0.94
CA ALA A 219 0.83 12.37 -1.90
C ALA A 219 0.65 10.91 -1.47
N PRO A 220 -0.45 10.22 -1.85
CA PRO A 220 -0.49 8.76 -1.77
C PRO A 220 0.71 8.15 -2.53
N GLY A 221 1.35 7.11 -1.97
CA GLY A 221 2.55 6.54 -2.58
C GLY A 221 3.37 5.62 -1.65
N CYS A 222 4.53 5.19 -2.12
CA CYS A 222 5.48 4.38 -1.35
C CYS A 222 6.49 5.26 -0.62
N TYR A 223 6.66 5.05 0.68
CA TYR A 223 7.56 5.82 1.52
C TYR A 223 8.48 4.89 2.32
N THR A 224 9.61 5.39 2.78
CA THR A 224 10.45 4.65 3.74
C THR A 224 10.07 4.94 5.19
N LEU A 225 10.29 3.95 6.08
CA LEU A 225 10.10 4.12 7.52
C LEU A 225 11.19 5.01 8.13
N ALA A 226 12.42 4.93 7.61
CA ALA A 226 13.56 5.73 8.09
C ALA A 226 14.64 5.93 7.02
N VAL A 227 15.25 7.12 7.05
CA VAL A 227 16.52 7.44 6.37
C VAL A 227 17.55 7.81 7.43
N SER A 228 18.79 7.35 7.29
CA SER A 228 19.86 7.62 8.25
C SER A 228 20.63 8.91 7.93
N GLU A 229 20.65 9.29 6.67
CA GLU A 229 21.41 10.42 6.16
C GLU A 229 20.60 11.72 6.23
N ALA A 230 21.26 12.82 6.57
CA ALA A 230 20.67 14.15 6.50
C ALA A 230 20.83 14.73 5.08
N LEU A 231 19.93 15.62 4.71
CA LEU A 231 20.04 16.40 3.49
C LEU A 231 21.27 17.34 3.60
N PRO A 232 22.05 17.55 2.53
CA PRO A 232 23.13 18.55 2.50
C PRO A 232 22.67 19.95 2.92
N GLU A 233 23.55 20.75 3.54
CA GLU A 233 23.20 22.05 4.14
C GLU A 233 22.67 23.08 3.13
N ASP A 234 23.25 23.11 1.94
CA ASP A 234 22.78 23.91 0.80
C ASP A 234 21.34 23.55 0.39
N LEU A 235 21.01 22.26 0.37
CA LEU A 235 19.67 21.78 0.07
C LEU A 235 18.69 21.96 1.24
N GLN A 236 19.18 22.05 2.48
CA GLN A 236 18.38 22.47 3.63
C GLN A 236 18.01 23.95 3.52
N ASN A 237 18.95 24.81 3.15
CA ASN A 237 18.69 26.24 2.90
C ASN A 237 17.65 26.42 1.79
N LEU A 238 17.74 25.62 0.71
CA LEU A 238 16.73 25.63 -0.34
C LEU A 238 15.32 25.26 0.18
N CYS A 239 15.22 24.34 1.14
CA CYS A 239 13.93 24.03 1.76
C CYS A 239 13.37 25.23 2.54
N GLU A 240 14.24 26.00 3.22
CA GLU A 240 13.86 27.20 3.95
C GLU A 240 13.42 28.34 3.01
N ASP A 241 14.15 28.56 1.93
CA ASP A 241 13.83 29.55 0.88
C ASP A 241 12.44 29.28 0.28
N GLU A 242 12.14 28.01 0.02
CA GLU A 242 10.85 27.53 -0.48
C GLU A 242 9.76 27.46 0.61
N ARG A 243 10.09 27.88 1.85
CA ARG A 243 9.19 27.89 3.02
C ARG A 243 8.62 26.52 3.37
N VAL A 244 9.38 25.46 3.10
CA VAL A 244 8.98 24.09 3.38
C VAL A 244 9.81 23.51 4.51
N GLN A 245 9.14 23.19 5.62
CA GLN A 245 9.81 22.62 6.79
C GLN A 245 10.57 21.34 6.44
N TYR A 246 11.88 21.35 6.72
CA TYR A 246 12.72 20.16 6.79
C TYR A 246 12.88 19.72 8.25
N VAL A 247 12.89 18.42 8.49
CA VAL A 247 13.17 17.85 9.81
C VAL A 247 14.25 16.79 9.61
N PRO A 248 15.49 17.02 10.09
CA PRO A 248 16.56 16.06 9.93
C PRO A 248 16.24 14.76 10.68
N PRO A 249 16.77 13.61 10.22
CA PRO A 249 16.63 12.36 10.94
C PRO A 249 17.23 12.48 12.33
N LYS A 250 16.61 11.82 13.31
CA LYS A 250 17.25 11.67 14.63
C LYS A 250 18.47 10.78 14.44
N ARG A 251 19.67 11.31 14.72
CA ARG A 251 20.88 10.48 14.82
C ARG A 251 20.60 9.41 15.87
N VAL A 252 20.67 8.14 15.47
CA VAL A 252 20.66 6.98 16.36
C VAL A 252 22.08 6.76 16.85
#